data_AF-A0A7W0MLL7-F1
#
_entry.id   AF-A0A7W0MLL7-F1
#
_cell.length_a   1.000
_cell.length_b   1.000
_cell.length_c   1.000
_cell.angle_alpha   90.00
_cell.angle_beta   90.00
_cell.angle_gamma   90.00
#
_symmetry.space_group_name_H-M   'P 1'
#
loop_
_entity.id
_entity.type
_entity.pdbx_description
1 polymer ?
#
loop_
_entity_poly.entity_id
_entity_poly.type
_entity_poly.pdbx_seq_one_letter_code
_entity_poly.pdbx_strand_id
1 'polypeptide(L)'
;MDSDGRKAPEADDGDFDDEGIVIDDENPEWTEEDFARAKPIHEIPELADFAAFIRKGGRPLLPSEWKKRRVTIMLDPDVIAHFKAGGKGWQTRVNAALRKAAGL
;
A
#
# COMPACT_ATOMS: atom_id res chain seq x y z
N MET A 1 3.39 -30.24 9.04
CA MET A 1 3.28 -28.81 9.42
C MET A 1 4.21 -28.09 8.48
N ASP A 2 3.74 -27.98 7.24
CA ASP A 2 4.54 -27.47 6.14
C ASP A 2 4.21 -25.99 6.08
N SER A 3 5.07 -25.24 6.75
CA SER A 3 5.10 -23.80 6.74
C SER A 3 5.39 -23.37 5.31
N ASP A 4 4.35 -23.25 4.50
CA ASP A 4 4.36 -22.58 3.19
C ASP A 4 4.66 -21.10 3.44
N GLY A 5 5.93 -20.85 3.74
CA GLY A 5 6.55 -19.56 3.74
C GLY A 5 6.50 -19.10 2.30
N ARG A 6 5.45 -18.35 1.95
CA ARG A 6 5.47 -17.50 0.77
C ARG A 6 6.74 -16.67 0.85
N LYS A 7 7.78 -17.13 0.16
CA LYS A 7 8.96 -16.34 -0.18
C LYS A 7 8.37 -15.05 -0.74
N ALA A 8 8.72 -13.91 -0.13
CA ALA A 8 8.43 -12.64 -0.75
C ALA A 8 8.91 -12.75 -2.21
N PRO A 9 8.16 -12.22 -3.21
CA PRO A 9 8.76 -12.09 -4.52
C PRO A 9 10.13 -11.45 -4.29
N GLU A 10 11.20 -12.10 -4.80
CA GLU A 10 12.50 -11.47 -4.85
C GLU A 10 12.22 -10.05 -5.33
N ALA A 11 12.59 -9.07 -4.50
CA ALA A 11 12.52 -7.70 -4.93
C ALA A 11 13.22 -7.71 -6.27
N ASP A 12 12.54 -7.24 -7.32
CA ASP A 12 13.23 -6.79 -8.50
C ASP A 12 14.18 -5.73 -7.95
N ASP A 13 15.40 -6.16 -7.67
CA ASP A 13 16.63 -5.39 -7.63
C ASP A 13 16.81 -4.88 -9.05
N GLY A 14 15.79 -4.11 -9.49
CA GLY A 14 15.91 -3.22 -10.61
C GLY A 14 17.20 -2.48 -10.36
N ASP A 15 18.00 -2.45 -11.42
CA ASP A 15 19.21 -1.68 -11.55
C ASP A 15 18.81 -0.20 -11.37
N PHE A 16 18.51 0.19 -10.14
CA PHE A 16 18.54 1.57 -9.71
C PHE A 16 20.03 1.82 -9.72
N ASP A 17 20.50 2.34 -10.86
CA ASP A 17 21.86 2.81 -11.01
C ASP A 17 22.25 3.48 -9.69
N ASP A 18 23.32 2.99 -9.06
CA ASP A 18 23.94 3.57 -7.86
C ASP A 18 24.55 4.93 -8.24
N GLU A 19 23.75 5.82 -8.81
CA GLU A 19 24.00 7.25 -8.83
C GLU A 19 23.87 7.68 -7.37
N GLY A 20 24.97 7.47 -6.65
CA GLY A 20 25.09 7.72 -5.23
C GLY A 20 24.49 9.06 -4.87
N ILE A 21 23.85 9.12 -3.70
CA ILE A 21 23.13 10.29 -3.16
C ILE A 21 23.78 11.59 -3.64
N VAL A 22 23.17 12.22 -4.64
CA VAL A 22 23.63 13.50 -5.17
C VAL A 22 23.24 14.56 -4.17
N ILE A 23 24.20 15.02 -3.37
CA ILE A 23 24.02 16.19 -2.54
C ILE A 23 24.10 17.39 -3.48
N ASP A 24 22.99 18.11 -3.62
CA ASP A 24 22.94 19.35 -4.38
C ASP A 24 23.64 20.46 -3.60
N ASP A 25 24.85 20.83 -4.04
CA ASP A 25 25.66 21.90 -3.43
C ASP A 25 24.95 23.27 -3.46
N GLU A 26 23.94 23.45 -4.34
CA GLU A 26 23.13 24.67 -4.42
C GLU A 26 21.97 24.70 -3.39
N ASN A 27 21.73 23.61 -2.66
CA ASN A 27 20.70 23.55 -1.62
C ASN A 27 21.25 24.08 -0.28
N PRO A 28 20.89 25.31 0.14
CA PRO A 28 21.45 25.90 1.36
C PRO A 28 20.99 25.14 2.61
N GLU A 29 21.81 25.20 3.65
CA GLU A 29 21.40 24.76 4.98
C GLU A 29 20.21 25.61 5.47
N TRP A 30 19.17 24.94 5.97
CA TRP A 30 18.01 25.63 6.51
C TRP A 30 18.35 26.26 7.86
N THR A 31 18.18 27.58 7.96
CA THR A 31 18.46 28.32 9.19
C THR A 31 17.22 28.40 10.09
N GLU A 32 17.40 28.78 11.36
CA GLU A 32 16.28 29.03 12.28
C GLU A 32 15.34 30.15 11.77
N GLU A 33 15.91 31.14 11.07
CA GLU A 33 15.16 32.22 10.44
C GLU A 33 14.25 31.69 9.31
N ASP A 34 14.71 30.67 8.57
CA ASP A 34 13.92 30.00 7.53
C ASP A 34 12.72 29.25 8.10
N PHE A 35 12.88 28.61 9.26
CA PHE A 35 11.75 28.01 9.96
C PHE A 35 10.80 29.06 10.53
N ALA A 36 11.31 30.19 11.02
CA ALA A 36 10.48 31.27 11.57
C ALA A 36 9.60 31.94 10.50
N ARG A 37 10.06 32.00 9.25
CA ARG A 37 9.29 32.54 8.10
C ARG A 37 8.44 31.49 7.38
N ALA A 38 8.55 30.22 7.74
CA ALA A 38 7.77 29.16 7.13
C ALA A 38 6.27 29.36 7.43
N LYS A 39 5.41 29.12 6.42
CA LYS A 39 3.96 29.25 6.56
C LYS A 39 3.28 27.90 6.38
N PRO A 40 2.21 27.62 7.13
CA PRO A 40 1.40 26.44 6.84
C PRO A 40 0.81 26.57 5.43
N ILE A 41 0.70 25.44 4.73
CA ILE A 41 0.33 25.42 3.31
C ILE A 41 -1.01 26.11 3.00
N HIS A 42 -1.93 26.17 3.97
CA HIS A 42 -3.22 26.84 3.83
C HIS A 42 -3.14 28.38 3.86
N GLU A 43 -2.00 28.96 4.26
CA GLU A 43 -1.74 30.40 4.21
C GLU A 43 -1.10 30.85 2.90
N ILE A 44 -0.89 29.94 1.95
CA ILE A 44 -0.31 30.20 0.63
C ILE A 44 -1.39 29.95 -0.43
N PRO A 45 -2.15 30.98 -0.87
CA PRO A 45 -3.29 30.81 -1.77
C PRO A 45 -2.93 30.15 -3.11
N GLU A 46 -1.71 30.39 -3.61
CA GLU A 46 -1.20 29.80 -4.85
C GLU A 46 -1.07 28.27 -4.78
N LEU A 47 -0.99 27.71 -3.57
CA LEU A 47 -0.88 26.27 -3.33
C LEU A 47 -2.19 25.64 -2.86
N ALA A 48 -3.32 26.35 -2.94
CA ALA A 48 -4.61 25.85 -2.46
C ALA A 48 -5.03 24.52 -3.11
N ASP A 49 -4.84 24.38 -4.43
CA ASP A 49 -5.17 23.14 -5.16
C ASP A 49 -4.26 21.97 -4.76
N PHE A 50 -2.97 22.24 -4.54
CA PHE A 50 -2.01 21.25 -4.07
C PHE A 50 -2.29 20.85 -2.62
N ALA A 51 -2.65 21.80 -1.76
CA ALA A 51 -3.10 21.53 -0.40
C ALA A 51 -4.38 20.67 -0.37
N ALA A 52 -5.32 20.94 -1.29
CA ALA A 52 -6.52 20.11 -1.46
C ALA A 52 -6.17 18.69 -1.95
N PHE A 53 -5.22 18.57 -2.87
CA PHE A 53 -4.70 17.29 -3.36
C PHE A 53 -4.02 16.49 -2.23
N ILE A 54 -3.14 17.11 -1.44
CA ILE A 54 -2.50 16.47 -0.28
C ILE A 54 -3.53 16.07 0.78
N ARG A 55 -4.50 16.94 1.11
CA ARG A 55 -5.58 16.62 2.07
C ARG A 55 -6.44 15.44 1.60
N LYS A 56 -6.53 15.22 0.28
CA LYS A 56 -7.23 14.05 -0.28
C LYS A 56 -6.52 12.73 0.05
N GLY A 57 -5.25 12.79 0.47
CA GLY A 57 -4.57 11.77 1.27
C GLY A 57 -4.46 10.38 0.63
N GLY A 58 -3.25 10.04 0.18
CA GLY A 58 -2.80 8.66 0.06
C GLY A 58 -2.91 8.00 -1.32
N ARG A 59 -2.42 6.75 -1.38
CA ARG A 59 -2.45 5.89 -2.58
C ARG A 59 -3.84 5.96 -3.23
N PRO A 60 -3.93 6.15 -4.56
CA PRO A 60 -5.21 6.21 -5.24
C PRO A 60 -6.15 5.11 -4.75
N LEU A 61 -7.38 5.49 -4.37
CA LEU A 61 -8.38 4.49 -3.98
C LEU A 61 -8.51 3.48 -5.12
N LEU A 62 -8.44 2.20 -4.80
CA LEU A 62 -8.68 1.15 -5.79
C LEU A 62 -10.04 1.42 -6.47
N PRO A 63 -10.15 1.29 -7.81
CA PRO A 63 -11.43 1.38 -8.49
C PRO A 63 -12.46 0.42 -7.87
N SER A 64 -13.73 0.80 -7.88
CA SER A 64 -14.81 0.07 -7.18
C SER A 64 -14.93 -1.38 -7.66
N GLU A 65 -14.74 -1.58 -8.96
CA GLU A 65 -14.72 -2.87 -9.65
C GLU A 65 -13.61 -3.82 -9.14
N TRP A 66 -12.54 -3.29 -8.56
CA TRP A 66 -11.41 -4.09 -8.04
C TRP A 66 -11.47 -4.26 -6.53
N LYS A 67 -12.40 -3.58 -5.84
CA LYS A 67 -12.56 -3.70 -4.38
C LYS A 67 -13.22 -5.03 -4.02
N LYS A 68 -12.56 -5.81 -3.17
CA LYS A 68 -13.18 -6.97 -2.50
C LYS A 68 -14.32 -6.48 -1.61
N ARG A 69 -15.49 -7.09 -1.73
CA ARG A 69 -16.65 -6.80 -0.85
C ARG A 69 -16.65 -7.76 0.33
N ARG A 70 -16.85 -7.23 1.54
CA ARG A 70 -17.10 -8.05 2.72
C ARG A 70 -18.54 -8.54 2.67
N VAL A 71 -18.71 -9.85 2.70
CA VAL A 71 -20.02 -10.51 2.78
C VAL A 71 -20.02 -11.51 3.93
N THR A 72 -21.19 -11.76 4.50
CA THR A 72 -21.36 -12.79 5.53
C THR A 72 -21.80 -14.08 4.86
N ILE A 73 -20.97 -15.12 4.94
CA ILE A 73 -21.29 -16.48 4.50
C ILE A 73 -21.02 -17.45 5.64
N MET A 74 -21.80 -18.52 5.72
CA MET A 74 -21.53 -19.65 6.61
C MET A 74 -20.79 -20.72 5.81
N LEU A 75 -19.70 -21.24 6.37
CA LEU A 75 -18.89 -22.31 5.80
C LEU A 75 -18.84 -23.45 6.81
N ASP A 76 -18.71 -24.68 6.32
CA ASP A 76 -18.59 -25.84 7.19
C ASP A 76 -17.33 -25.76 8.07
N PRO A 77 -17.37 -26.28 9.32
CA PRO A 77 -16.25 -26.16 10.25
C PRO A 77 -14.94 -26.78 9.75
N ASP A 78 -15.01 -27.88 9.00
CA ASP A 78 -13.88 -28.58 8.40
C ASP A 78 -13.21 -27.76 7.30
N VAL A 79 -13.99 -27.08 6.46
CA VAL A 79 -13.49 -26.12 5.45
C VAL A 79 -12.75 -24.98 6.13
N ILE A 80 -13.32 -24.41 7.19
CA ILE A 80 -12.67 -23.34 7.96
C ILE A 80 -11.35 -23.84 8.56
N ALA A 81 -11.35 -25.03 9.17
CA ALA A 81 -10.17 -25.64 9.77
C ALA A 81 -9.06 -25.89 8.71
N HIS A 82 -9.43 -26.46 7.57
CA HIS A 82 -8.51 -26.73 6.45
C HIS A 82 -7.79 -25.47 5.99
N PHE A 83 -8.54 -24.40 5.69
CA PHE A 83 -7.92 -23.17 5.20
C PHE A 83 -7.12 -22.42 6.28
N LYS A 84 -7.62 -22.38 7.53
CA LYS A 84 -6.92 -21.74 8.65
C LYS A 84 -5.61 -22.44 9.03
N ALA A 85 -5.52 -23.76 8.86
CA ALA A 85 -4.30 -24.52 9.13
C ALA A 85 -3.08 -23.99 8.34
N GLY A 86 -3.30 -23.49 7.12
CA GLY A 86 -2.26 -22.85 6.30
C GLY A 86 -1.91 -21.40 6.71
N GLY A 87 -2.34 -20.94 7.88
CA GLY A 87 -1.94 -19.66 8.47
C GLY A 87 -2.37 -18.39 7.71
N LYS A 88 -1.52 -17.36 7.78
CA LYS A 88 -1.78 -16.01 7.23
C LYS A 88 -2.19 -16.10 5.75
N GLY A 89 -3.29 -15.42 5.40
CA GLY A 89 -3.80 -15.37 4.03
C GLY A 89 -4.82 -16.46 3.66
N TRP A 90 -5.29 -17.25 4.61
CA TRP A 90 -6.33 -18.27 4.36
C TRP A 90 -7.58 -17.72 3.67
N GLN A 91 -8.03 -16.50 4.00
CA GLN A 91 -9.15 -15.85 3.30
C GLN A 91 -8.87 -15.58 1.82
N THR A 92 -7.62 -15.28 1.47
CA THR A 92 -7.21 -15.10 0.06
C THR A 92 -7.23 -16.43 -0.68
N ARG A 93 -6.82 -17.52 -0.03
CA ARG A 93 -6.91 -18.88 -0.60
C ARG A 93 -8.37 -19.33 -0.77
N VAL A 94 -9.24 -19.04 0.20
CA VAL A 94 -10.70 -19.31 0.07
C VAL A 94 -11.26 -18.55 -1.14
N ASN A 95 -10.96 -17.26 -1.27
CA ASN A 95 -11.42 -16.48 -2.41
C ASN A 95 -10.91 -17.04 -3.74
N ALA A 96 -9.65 -17.46 -3.82
CA ALA A 96 -9.09 -18.09 -5.02
C ALA A 96 -9.78 -19.42 -5.37
N ALA A 97 -10.08 -20.25 -4.37
CA ALA A 97 -10.81 -21.50 -4.57
C ALA A 97 -12.24 -21.25 -5.10
N LEU A 98 -12.94 -20.25 -4.53
CA LEU A 98 -14.27 -19.87 -5.00
C LEU A 98 -14.25 -19.35 -6.45
N ARG A 99 -13.24 -18.55 -6.82
CA ARG A 99 -13.05 -18.11 -8.21
C ARG A 99 -12.82 -19.28 -9.15
N LYS A 100 -11.90 -20.19 -8.80
CA LYS A 100 -11.62 -21.40 -9.58
C LYS A 100 -12.87 -22.26 -9.78
N ALA A 101 -13.67 -22.46 -8.72
CA ALA A 101 -14.91 -23.23 -8.80
C ALA A 101 -15.99 -22.54 -9.67
N ALA A 102 -15.99 -21.21 -9.71
CA ALA A 102 -16.89 -20.42 -10.55
C ALA A 102 -16.38 -20.18 -11.98
N GLY A 103 -15.15 -20.60 -12.31
CA GLY A 103 -14.51 -20.33 -13.61
C GLY A 103 -14.06 -18.87 -13.81
N LEU A 104 -13.74 -18.16 -12.72
CA LEU A 104 -13.30 -16.76 -12.69
C LEU A 104 -11.80 -16.59 -12.45
#